data_AF-A0A653MWK4-F1
#
_entry.id   AF-A0A653MWK4-F1
#
_cell.length_a   1.000
_cell.length_b   1.000
_cell.length_c   1.000
_cell.angle_alpha   90.00
_cell.angle_beta   90.00
_cell.angle_gamma   90.00
#
_symmetry.space_group_name_H-M   'P 1'
#
loop_
_entity.id
_entity.type
_entity.pdbx_description
1 polymer ?
#
loop_
_entity_poly.entity_id
_entity_poly.type
_entity_poly.pdbx_seq_one_letter_code
_entity_poly.pdbx_strand_id
1 'polypeptide(L)'
;MNKDNIAVGLDIGTTKIVVMIGKKNEYGKLEILGVGKSKSLGVHRGVVNNITQTIQSIQQAIIEAENDSGYKINDVVVGIAGQHIRSIQHSDYISRPNSEEVINDSDIDSLISQVHKLAMLPGEEIIHVLPQEFKVDGQGEIKEPIGMYGGRLESSFHVVVGQAASIRNLGRCVKSAGLELSGLTLEPLASADAVLSQEEKEAGVALIDIGGGTTDLAIFKDGIIRHTAVIPFGGNVITEDIKEGCSIIEKQAELLKVRFGSAWPGENKDNEIVSIPGLRGREPKEISLKNLSKIIHARVVEIIEQVYAEIKLYGHEDPKRKLIAGIVLTGGGSQLQHIKQLVEYITGMDTRIGYPNEHLAGNSDEELSSPLYATAVGLVMNSIRNNTKSATPLVEMKKEEPVFEPKVVIETIEEPEEPKIEEKKETTENKIKKSFFDKYIEKIKEFLDNAE
;
A
#
# COMPACT_ATOMS: atom_id res chain seq x y z
N MET A 1 -13.23 26.35 -12.76
CA MET A 1 -13.46 24.96 -12.34
C MET A 1 -12.36 24.60 -11.36
N ASN A 2 -12.69 24.31 -10.10
CA ASN A 2 -11.71 23.71 -9.19
C ASN A 2 -11.27 22.39 -9.81
N LYS A 3 -9.97 22.22 -10.04
CA LYS A 3 -9.43 20.94 -10.51
C LYS A 3 -9.52 19.98 -9.34
N ASP A 4 -10.43 19.02 -9.40
CA ASP A 4 -10.56 17.96 -8.42
C ASP A 4 -9.19 17.27 -8.23
N ASN A 5 -8.76 17.12 -6.98
CA ASN A 5 -7.49 16.46 -6.66
C ASN A 5 -7.69 14.94 -6.74
N ILE A 6 -7.50 14.39 -7.94
CA ILE A 6 -7.67 12.96 -8.21
C ILE A 6 -6.36 12.23 -7.92
N ALA A 7 -6.47 11.21 -7.08
CA ALA A 7 -5.38 10.36 -6.66
C ALA A 7 -5.51 8.97 -7.29
N VAL A 8 -4.36 8.35 -7.58
CA VAL A 8 -4.32 7.00 -8.16
C VAL A 8 -3.29 6.14 -7.44
N GLY A 9 -3.75 5.01 -6.93
CA GLY A 9 -2.92 3.97 -6.33
C GLY A 9 -2.80 2.76 -7.26
N LEU A 10 -1.60 2.22 -7.38
CA LEU A 10 -1.30 1.01 -8.15
C LEU A 10 -0.63 -0.04 -7.24
N ASP A 11 -1.37 -1.10 -6.94
CA ASP A 11 -0.91 -2.26 -6.19
C ASP A 11 -0.46 -3.36 -7.17
N ILE A 12 0.82 -3.74 -7.13
CA ILE A 12 1.42 -4.75 -8.01
C ILE A 12 1.64 -6.05 -7.23
N GLY A 13 0.53 -6.72 -6.96
CA GLY A 13 0.53 -7.99 -6.24
C GLY A 13 0.99 -9.19 -7.06
N THR A 14 1.32 -10.28 -6.35
CA THR A 14 1.71 -11.56 -6.95
C THR A 14 0.53 -12.29 -7.62
N THR A 15 -0.70 -12.10 -7.14
CA THR A 15 -1.89 -12.78 -7.68
C THR A 15 -2.71 -11.88 -8.59
N LYS A 16 -2.79 -10.59 -8.26
CA LYS A 16 -3.55 -9.58 -8.98
C LYS A 16 -2.79 -8.26 -8.98
N ILE A 17 -3.06 -7.43 -9.98
CA ILE A 17 -2.71 -6.02 -10.01
C ILE A 17 -3.99 -5.22 -9.87
N VAL A 18 -3.98 -4.18 -9.04
CA VAL A 18 -5.14 -3.31 -8.80
C VAL A 18 -4.75 -1.87 -9.04
N VAL A 19 -5.52 -1.19 -9.86
CA VAL A 19 -5.49 0.26 -10.03
C VAL A 19 -6.75 0.83 -9.40
N MET A 20 -6.60 1.82 -8.53
CA MET A 20 -7.73 2.46 -7.86
C MET A 20 -7.62 3.97 -8.00
N ILE A 21 -8.70 4.60 -8.45
CA ILE A 21 -8.81 6.05 -8.66
C ILE A 21 -9.77 6.59 -7.62
N GLY A 22 -9.39 7.64 -6.90
CA GLY A 22 -10.24 8.22 -5.88
C GLY A 22 -9.95 9.68 -5.58
N LYS A 23 -10.88 10.31 -4.85
CA LYS A 23 -10.75 11.68 -4.35
C LYS A 23 -11.35 11.80 -2.95
N LYS A 24 -11.00 12.88 -2.24
CA LYS A 24 -11.72 13.22 -1.01
C LYS A 24 -13.01 13.93 -1.34
N ASN A 25 -14.10 13.49 -0.71
CA ASN A 25 -15.36 14.22 -0.71
C ASN A 25 -15.32 15.39 0.29
N GLU A 26 -16.43 16.14 0.37
CA GLU A 26 -16.58 17.29 1.26
C GLU A 26 -16.47 16.97 2.77
N TYR A 27 -16.67 15.70 3.15
CA TYR A 27 -16.54 15.20 4.52
C TYR A 27 -15.15 14.63 4.82
N GLY A 28 -14.21 14.74 3.88
CA GLY A 28 -12.86 14.20 4.02
C GLY A 28 -12.77 12.67 3.90
N LYS A 29 -13.86 12.00 3.51
CA LYS A 29 -13.89 10.56 3.21
C LYS A 29 -13.43 10.30 1.78
N LEU A 30 -12.89 9.10 1.55
CA LEU A 30 -12.39 8.66 0.26
C LEU A 30 -13.56 8.17 -0.61
N GLU A 31 -13.84 8.89 -1.68
CA GLU A 31 -14.73 8.48 -2.74
C GLU A 31 -13.90 7.78 -3.82
N ILE A 32 -14.21 6.51 -4.08
CA ILE A 32 -13.59 5.74 -5.17
C ILE A 32 -14.38 6.00 -6.44
N LEU A 33 -13.67 6.47 -7.47
CA LEU A 33 -14.24 6.86 -8.76
C LEU A 33 -14.17 5.73 -9.78
N GLY A 34 -13.14 4.87 -9.69
CA GLY A 34 -13.08 3.67 -10.51
C GLY A 34 -11.97 2.72 -10.09
N VAL A 35 -12.16 1.45 -10.43
CA VAL A 35 -11.24 0.37 -10.07
C VAL A 35 -10.98 -0.52 -11.28
N GLY A 36 -9.72 -0.87 -11.48
CA GLY A 36 -9.32 -1.83 -12.50
C GLY A 36 -8.47 -2.94 -11.91
N LYS A 37 -8.69 -4.17 -12.38
CA LYS A 37 -8.11 -5.38 -11.81
C LYS A 37 -7.60 -6.27 -12.93
N SER A 38 -6.41 -6.83 -12.77
CA SER A 38 -5.90 -7.84 -13.71
C SER A 38 -5.23 -8.99 -12.98
N LYS A 39 -5.19 -10.15 -13.63
CA LYS A 39 -4.39 -11.27 -13.11
C LYS A 39 -2.91 -10.91 -13.26
N SER A 40 -2.15 -11.07 -12.18
CA SER A 40 -0.70 -10.86 -12.23
C SER A 40 -0.02 -12.08 -12.86
N LEU A 41 0.71 -11.85 -13.96
CA LEU A 41 1.39 -12.90 -14.73
C LEU A 41 2.90 -12.91 -14.54
N GLY A 42 3.51 -11.74 -14.27
CA GLY A 42 4.96 -11.55 -14.24
C GLY A 42 5.56 -11.30 -12.85
N VAL A 43 4.77 -11.37 -11.78
CA VAL A 43 5.20 -11.07 -10.42
C VAL A 43 5.19 -12.33 -9.56
N HIS A 44 6.25 -12.54 -8.77
CA HIS A 44 6.34 -13.64 -7.83
C HIS A 44 6.95 -13.18 -6.51
N ARG A 45 6.23 -13.41 -5.39
CA ARG A 45 6.67 -13.02 -4.03
C ARG A 45 7.08 -11.54 -3.94
N GLY A 46 6.30 -10.67 -4.57
CA GLY A 46 6.53 -9.22 -4.64
C GLY A 46 7.65 -8.78 -5.59
N VAL A 47 8.30 -9.71 -6.31
CA VAL A 47 9.37 -9.40 -7.27
C VAL A 47 8.88 -9.55 -8.70
N VAL A 48 9.20 -8.57 -9.55
CA VAL A 48 8.93 -8.66 -10.98
C VAL A 48 9.93 -9.60 -11.65
N ASN A 49 9.45 -10.78 -12.03
CA ASN A 49 10.24 -11.81 -12.74
C ASN A 49 10.13 -11.68 -14.26
N ASN A 50 8.99 -11.23 -14.79
CA ASN A 50 8.76 -11.05 -16.21
C ASN A 50 8.17 -9.65 -16.50
N ILE A 51 9.03 -8.75 -16.95
CA ILE A 51 8.70 -7.35 -17.25
C ILE A 51 7.54 -7.23 -18.26
N THR A 52 7.62 -7.95 -19.38
CA THR A 52 6.61 -7.85 -20.46
C THR A 52 5.23 -8.29 -20.00
N GLN A 53 5.15 -9.40 -19.26
CA GLN A 53 3.88 -9.90 -18.71
C GLN A 53 3.32 -8.96 -17.64
N THR A 54 4.18 -8.36 -16.82
CA THR A 54 3.77 -7.37 -15.83
C THR A 54 3.23 -6.10 -16.50
N ILE A 55 3.89 -5.59 -17.55
CA ILE A 55 3.40 -4.43 -18.33
C ILE A 55 2.01 -4.69 -18.88
N GLN A 56 1.79 -5.84 -19.52
CA GLN A 56 0.47 -6.22 -20.05
C GLN A 56 -0.60 -6.27 -18.97
N SER A 57 -0.26 -6.82 -17.80
CA SER A 57 -1.18 -6.92 -16.67
C SER A 57 -1.51 -5.52 -16.12
N ILE A 58 -0.52 -4.63 -15.99
CA ILE A 58 -0.73 -3.23 -15.56
C ILE A 58 -1.62 -2.49 -16.57
N GLN A 59 -1.33 -2.58 -17.87
CA GLN A 59 -2.13 -1.95 -18.93
C GLN A 59 -3.59 -2.40 -18.91
N GLN A 60 -3.83 -3.68 -18.69
CA GLN A 60 -5.20 -4.21 -18.58
C GLN A 60 -5.95 -3.60 -17.39
N ALA A 61 -5.29 -3.47 -16.23
CA ALA A 61 -5.90 -2.85 -15.05
C ALA A 61 -6.12 -1.34 -15.24
N ILE A 62 -5.21 -0.64 -15.92
CA ILE A 62 -5.38 0.78 -16.28
C ILE A 62 -6.63 0.96 -17.13
N ILE A 63 -6.78 0.18 -18.22
CA ILE A 63 -7.91 0.31 -19.14
C ILE A 63 -9.24 0.12 -18.41
N GLU A 64 -9.32 -0.87 -17.51
CA GLU A 64 -10.53 -1.09 -16.72
C GLU A 64 -10.83 0.09 -15.77
N ALA A 65 -9.83 0.59 -15.04
CA ALA A 65 -10.00 1.72 -14.13
C ALA A 65 -10.37 3.03 -14.86
N GLU A 66 -9.78 3.30 -16.02
CA GLU A 66 -10.08 4.49 -16.84
C GLU A 66 -11.50 4.44 -17.40
N ASN A 67 -11.95 3.25 -17.84
CA ASN A 67 -13.31 3.06 -18.34
C ASN A 67 -14.36 3.17 -17.22
N ASP A 68 -14.06 2.65 -16.03
CA ASP A 68 -14.95 2.69 -14.88
C ASP A 68 -15.10 4.10 -14.31
N SER A 69 -14.00 4.87 -14.27
CA SER A 69 -14.00 6.23 -13.72
C SER A 69 -14.32 7.34 -14.71
N GLY A 70 -14.07 7.14 -16.00
CA GLY A 70 -14.08 8.23 -16.99
C GLY A 70 -12.87 9.18 -16.89
N TYR A 71 -11.80 8.80 -16.20
CA TYR A 71 -10.56 9.57 -16.08
C TYR A 71 -9.40 8.89 -16.80
N LYS A 72 -8.54 9.69 -17.44
CA LYS A 72 -7.23 9.27 -17.94
C LYS A 72 -6.20 9.35 -16.81
N ILE A 73 -5.49 8.26 -16.56
CA ILE A 73 -4.43 8.20 -15.54
C ILE A 73 -3.13 8.73 -16.16
N ASN A 74 -2.44 9.61 -15.43
CA ASN A 74 -1.17 10.21 -15.83
C ASN A 74 -0.01 9.70 -14.97
N ASP A 75 -0.17 9.76 -13.64
CA ASP A 75 0.83 9.32 -12.68
C ASP A 75 0.19 8.47 -11.57
N VAL A 76 1.02 7.64 -10.91
CA VAL A 76 0.55 6.72 -9.87
C VAL A 76 1.52 6.63 -8.69
N VAL A 77 0.94 6.45 -7.49
CA VAL A 77 1.68 5.96 -6.33
C VAL A 77 1.62 4.44 -6.32
N VAL A 78 2.79 3.81 -6.25
CA VAL A 78 2.92 2.36 -6.42
C VAL A 78 3.29 1.70 -5.10
N GLY A 79 2.64 0.58 -4.80
CA GLY A 79 3.00 -0.31 -3.70
C GLY A 79 4.28 -1.08 -3.98
N ILE A 80 5.16 -1.17 -2.97
CA ILE A 80 6.29 -2.10 -2.98
C ILE A 80 6.27 -2.99 -1.75
N ALA A 81 6.41 -4.29 -1.97
CA ALA A 81 6.61 -5.30 -0.95
C ALA A 81 7.45 -6.44 -1.50
N GLY A 82 7.85 -7.37 -0.63
CA GLY A 82 8.55 -8.58 -1.02
C GLY A 82 9.87 -8.79 -0.31
N GLN A 83 10.43 -9.97 -0.49
CA GLN A 83 11.68 -10.42 0.16
C GLN A 83 12.93 -9.58 -0.15
N HIS A 84 12.82 -8.65 -1.11
CA HIS A 84 13.87 -7.73 -1.49
C HIS A 84 13.88 -6.45 -0.63
N ILE A 85 12.95 -6.35 0.33
CA ILE A 85 12.83 -5.27 1.30
C ILE A 85 13.39 -5.76 2.64
N ARG A 86 14.19 -4.91 3.28
CA ARG A 86 14.69 -5.11 4.63
C ARG A 86 14.59 -3.81 5.42
N SER A 87 14.59 -3.94 6.73
CA SER A 87 14.51 -2.78 7.62
C SER A 87 15.70 -2.71 8.55
N ILE A 88 16.17 -1.49 8.77
CA ILE A 88 17.29 -1.17 9.66
C ILE A 88 16.90 -0.06 10.62
N GLN A 89 17.37 -0.20 11.85
CA GLN A 89 17.32 0.87 12.83
C GLN A 89 18.60 1.70 12.72
N HIS A 90 18.45 3.01 12.62
CA HIS A 90 19.57 3.95 12.57
C HIS A 90 19.32 5.10 13.55
N SER A 91 20.36 5.77 14.00
CA SER A 91 20.23 6.99 14.80
C SER A 91 21.24 7.99 14.32
N ASP A 92 20.80 9.22 14.14
CA ASP A 92 21.62 10.28 13.59
C ASP A 92 21.24 11.64 14.21
N TYR A 93 22.06 12.66 13.99
CA TYR A 93 21.84 14.01 14.50
C TYR A 93 22.31 15.11 13.54
N ILE A 94 21.76 16.30 13.74
CA ILE A 94 22.25 17.54 13.15
C ILE A 94 22.56 18.57 14.23
N SER A 95 23.53 19.45 13.93
CA SER A 95 23.80 20.65 14.71
C SER A 95 23.14 21.84 14.02
N ARG A 96 22.27 22.54 14.74
CA ARG A 96 21.54 23.70 14.26
C ARG A 96 22.41 24.96 14.36
N PRO A 97 22.32 25.89 13.40
CA PRO A 97 23.16 27.09 13.37
C PRO A 97 22.81 28.09 14.50
N ASN A 98 21.55 28.12 14.92
CA ASN A 98 21.07 29.01 15.98
C ASN A 98 20.20 28.23 16.98
N SER A 99 20.70 28.02 18.20
CA SER A 99 19.98 27.30 19.26
C SER A 99 18.82 28.10 19.86
N GLU A 100 18.82 29.42 19.68
CA GLU A 100 17.77 30.34 20.14
C GLU A 100 16.59 30.43 19.17
N GLU A 101 16.68 29.80 17.99
CA GLU A 101 15.54 29.63 17.09
C GLU A 101 14.81 28.34 17.39
N VAL A 102 13.48 28.38 17.27
CA VAL A 102 12.67 27.16 17.41
C VAL A 102 12.95 26.20 16.27
N ILE A 103 12.99 24.91 16.60
CA ILE A 103 13.07 23.81 15.64
C ILE A 103 11.86 23.90 14.71
N ASN A 104 12.11 23.79 13.41
CA ASN A 104 11.08 23.86 12.38
C ASN A 104 11.22 22.71 11.38
N ASP A 105 10.29 22.63 10.42
CA ASP A 105 10.26 21.55 9.42
C ASP A 105 11.58 21.41 8.64
N SER A 106 12.29 22.52 8.39
CA SER A 106 13.54 22.47 7.64
C SER A 106 14.69 21.81 8.41
N ASP A 107 14.65 21.86 9.75
CA ASP A 107 15.58 21.13 10.61
C ASP A 107 15.30 19.62 10.51
N ILE A 108 14.03 19.21 10.54
CA ILE A 108 13.61 17.82 10.41
C ILE A 108 13.96 17.27 9.01
N ASP A 109 13.66 18.05 7.96
CA ASP A 109 14.03 17.74 6.58
C ASP A 109 15.53 17.55 6.42
N SER A 110 16.34 18.39 7.08
CA SER A 110 17.80 18.32 7.02
C SER A 110 18.31 17.04 7.68
N LEU A 111 17.77 16.69 8.85
CA LEU A 111 18.11 15.46 9.55
C LEU A 111 17.72 14.21 8.73
N ILE A 112 16.51 14.16 8.18
CA ILE A 112 16.06 13.07 7.32
C ILE A 112 16.92 12.97 6.05
N SER A 113 17.24 14.11 5.43
CA SER A 113 18.09 14.18 4.24
C SER A 113 19.52 13.68 4.48
N GLN A 114 20.02 13.76 5.72
CA GLN A 114 21.30 13.19 6.11
C GLN A 114 21.24 11.66 6.11
N VAL A 115 20.19 11.09 6.69
CA VAL A 115 19.97 9.63 6.74
C VAL A 115 19.81 9.06 5.32
N HIS A 116 19.17 9.79 4.40
CA HIS A 116 19.09 9.37 2.99
C HIS A 116 20.46 9.28 2.27
N LYS A 117 21.53 9.85 2.82
CA LYS A 117 22.89 9.82 2.25
C LYS A 117 23.74 8.69 2.84
N LEU A 118 23.18 7.86 3.72
CA LEU A 118 23.89 6.73 4.29
C LEU A 118 24.34 5.77 3.19
N ALA A 119 25.58 5.31 3.30
CA ALA A 119 26.10 4.26 2.43
C ALA A 119 25.39 2.95 2.74
N MET A 120 24.68 2.41 1.75
CA MET A 120 24.05 1.09 1.81
C MET A 120 24.98 0.01 1.25
N LEU A 121 24.61 -1.27 1.39
CA LEU A 121 25.35 -2.34 0.76
C LEU A 121 25.25 -2.22 -0.78
N PRO A 122 26.22 -2.76 -1.54
CA PRO A 122 26.16 -2.69 -3.00
C PRO A 122 24.84 -3.24 -3.55
N GLY A 123 24.14 -2.42 -4.33
CA GLY A 123 22.86 -2.78 -4.95
C GLY A 123 21.62 -2.54 -4.10
N GLU A 124 21.75 -1.84 -2.97
CA GLU A 124 20.63 -1.46 -2.10
C GLU A 124 20.35 0.03 -2.12
N GLU A 125 19.08 0.40 -1.95
CA GLU A 125 18.59 1.76 -1.93
C GLU A 125 17.61 1.99 -0.79
N ILE A 126 17.66 3.18 -0.21
CA ILE A 126 16.73 3.60 0.83
C ILE A 126 15.40 3.98 0.19
N ILE A 127 14.34 3.29 0.60
CA ILE A 127 12.98 3.58 0.18
C ILE A 127 12.35 4.55 1.16
N HIS A 128 12.29 4.23 2.46
CA HIS A 128 11.67 5.10 3.46
C HIS A 128 12.64 5.40 4.60
N VAL A 129 12.60 6.63 5.09
CA VAL A 129 13.24 7.04 6.35
C VAL A 129 12.13 7.52 7.26
N LEU A 130 11.80 6.72 8.27
CA LEU A 130 10.67 6.97 9.16
C LEU A 130 11.21 7.39 10.54
N PRO A 131 11.11 8.68 10.90
CA PRO A 131 11.51 9.16 12.21
C PRO A 131 10.78 8.40 13.33
N GLN A 132 11.47 8.23 14.44
CA GLN A 132 10.96 7.54 15.62
C GLN A 132 10.88 8.54 16.79
N GLU A 133 11.76 8.40 17.77
CA GLU A 133 11.89 9.33 18.89
C GLU A 133 13.01 10.32 18.62
N PHE A 134 12.74 11.57 18.93
CA PHE A 134 13.70 12.67 18.87
C PHE A 134 14.40 12.89 20.20
N LYS A 135 15.57 13.53 20.13
CA LYS A 135 16.28 14.10 21.26
C LYS A 135 16.73 15.51 20.94
N VAL A 136 16.57 16.42 21.89
CA VAL A 136 17.00 17.83 21.77
C VAL A 136 17.97 18.12 22.91
N ASP A 137 19.21 18.49 22.57
CA ASP A 137 20.30 18.77 23.52
C ASP A 137 20.49 17.68 24.60
N GLY A 138 20.30 16.41 24.20
CA GLY A 138 20.44 15.24 25.07
C GLY A 138 19.18 14.87 25.85
N GLN A 139 18.13 15.70 25.83
CA GLN A 139 16.81 15.34 26.37
C GLN A 139 16.06 14.48 25.35
N GLY A 140 15.68 13.27 25.72
CA GLY A 140 15.01 12.32 24.81
C GLY A 140 13.52 12.16 25.06
N GLU A 141 12.95 11.11 24.46
CA GLU A 141 11.52 10.77 24.53
C GLU A 141 10.61 11.86 23.94
N ILE A 142 11.14 12.68 23.03
CA ILE A 142 10.41 13.75 22.36
C ILE A 142 9.77 13.17 21.10
N LYS A 143 8.45 13.26 20.99
CA LYS A 143 7.71 12.86 19.77
C LYS A 143 7.64 13.99 18.75
N GLU A 144 7.36 15.20 19.23
CA GLU A 144 7.18 16.40 18.39
C GLU A 144 8.22 17.45 18.81
N PRO A 145 9.35 17.56 18.08
CA PRO A 145 10.40 18.53 18.40
C PRO A 145 10.10 19.92 17.83
N ILE A 146 9.15 20.07 16.89
CA ILE A 146 8.84 21.36 16.28
C ILE A 146 8.34 22.34 17.34
N GLY A 147 8.89 23.55 17.34
CA GLY A 147 8.60 24.59 18.33
C GLY A 147 9.49 24.56 19.57
N MET A 148 10.35 23.53 19.74
CA MET A 148 11.32 23.49 20.83
C MET A 148 12.59 24.29 20.49
N TYR A 149 13.28 24.81 21.51
CA TYR A 149 14.61 25.40 21.36
C TYR A 149 15.69 24.32 21.54
N GLY A 150 16.81 24.48 20.84
CA GLY A 150 17.96 23.61 21.06
C GLY A 150 18.99 23.65 19.94
N GLY A 151 20.25 23.37 20.29
CA GLY A 151 21.37 23.39 19.36
C GLY A 151 21.58 22.08 18.62
N ARG A 152 21.22 20.95 19.22
CA ARG A 152 21.47 19.60 18.70
C ARG A 152 20.16 18.82 18.63
N LEU A 153 19.77 18.45 17.42
CA LEU A 153 18.58 17.66 17.14
C LEU A 153 19.01 16.26 16.70
N GLU A 154 18.63 15.23 17.46
CA GLU A 154 18.88 13.82 17.15
C GLU A 154 17.57 13.08 16.93
N SER A 155 17.59 12.00 16.16
CA SER A 155 16.47 11.07 16.07
C SER A 155 16.94 9.65 15.83
N SER A 156 16.12 8.71 16.28
CA SER A 156 16.15 7.34 15.80
C SER A 156 15.27 7.21 14.55
N PHE A 157 15.61 6.27 13.66
CA PHE A 157 14.98 6.09 12.36
C PHE A 157 14.75 4.61 12.10
N HIS A 158 13.52 4.29 11.68
CA HIS A 158 13.23 3.04 11.00
C HIS A 158 13.43 3.28 9.50
N VAL A 159 14.52 2.73 8.96
CA VAL A 159 14.92 2.90 7.57
C VAL A 159 14.55 1.64 6.81
N VAL A 160 13.75 1.80 5.76
CA VAL A 160 13.33 0.74 4.85
C VAL A 160 14.23 0.77 3.64
N VAL A 161 14.87 -0.35 3.34
CA VAL A 161 15.85 -0.52 2.27
C VAL A 161 15.34 -1.58 1.31
N GLY A 162 15.52 -1.37 0.01
CA GLY A 162 15.18 -2.35 -1.02
C GLY A 162 16.34 -2.61 -1.98
N GLN A 163 16.28 -3.74 -2.68
CA GLN A 163 17.21 -4.00 -3.78
C GLN A 163 16.92 -3.06 -4.96
N ALA A 164 17.92 -2.28 -5.35
CA ALA A 164 17.85 -1.29 -6.41
C ALA A 164 17.36 -1.87 -7.74
N ALA A 165 17.76 -3.12 -8.06
CA ALA A 165 17.30 -3.80 -9.27
C ALA A 165 15.78 -4.05 -9.27
N SER A 166 15.21 -4.47 -8.14
CA SER A 166 13.77 -4.69 -8.00
C SER A 166 12.98 -3.39 -8.12
N ILE A 167 13.46 -2.33 -7.47
CA ILE A 167 12.85 -0.98 -7.55
C ILE A 167 12.87 -0.46 -9.00
N ARG A 168 14.01 -0.56 -9.69
CA ARG A 168 14.12 -0.16 -11.10
C ARG A 168 13.21 -0.96 -12.01
N ASN A 169 13.11 -2.27 -11.81
CA ASN A 169 12.23 -3.13 -12.61
C ASN A 169 10.76 -2.73 -12.44
N LEU A 170 10.34 -2.41 -11.22
CA LEU A 170 9.00 -1.89 -10.94
C LEU A 170 8.76 -0.56 -11.67
N GLY A 171 9.67 0.42 -11.51
CA GLY A 171 9.57 1.72 -12.18
C GLY A 171 9.53 1.60 -13.71
N ARG A 172 10.34 0.69 -14.29
CA ARG A 172 10.33 0.41 -15.74
C ARG A 172 9.00 -0.17 -16.20
N CYS A 173 8.38 -1.08 -15.45
CA CYS A 173 7.06 -1.61 -15.78
C CYS A 173 6.00 -0.50 -15.81
N VAL A 174 6.03 0.41 -14.85
CA VAL A 174 5.09 1.55 -14.74
C VAL A 174 5.28 2.51 -15.93
N LYS A 175 6.52 2.96 -16.18
CA LYS A 175 6.86 3.85 -17.30
C LYS A 175 6.50 3.23 -18.65
N SER A 176 6.82 1.94 -18.84
CA SER A 176 6.51 1.22 -20.07
C SER A 176 5.00 0.91 -20.26
N ALA A 177 4.22 0.94 -19.18
CA ALA A 177 2.77 0.85 -19.24
C ALA A 177 2.10 2.19 -19.63
N GLY A 178 2.87 3.27 -19.78
CA GLY A 178 2.39 4.60 -20.16
C GLY A 178 2.01 5.49 -18.98
N LEU A 179 2.53 5.21 -17.79
CA LEU A 179 2.29 5.98 -16.56
C LEU A 179 3.58 6.56 -16.01
N GLU A 180 3.48 7.70 -15.33
CA GLU A 180 4.57 8.26 -14.54
C GLU A 180 4.54 7.73 -13.09
N LEU A 181 5.72 7.48 -12.51
CA LEU A 181 5.82 7.12 -11.10
C LEU A 181 5.85 8.40 -10.26
N SER A 182 4.77 8.67 -9.51
CA SER A 182 4.71 9.81 -8.59
C SER A 182 5.08 9.48 -7.16
N GLY A 183 5.14 8.21 -6.78
CA GLY A 183 5.62 7.81 -5.46
C GLY A 183 5.75 6.30 -5.30
N LEU A 184 6.58 5.89 -4.34
CA LEU A 184 6.78 4.50 -3.96
C LEU A 184 6.43 4.36 -2.48
N THR A 185 5.49 3.49 -2.14
CA THR A 185 5.02 3.30 -0.75
C THR A 185 5.17 1.84 -0.35
N LEU A 186 5.73 1.61 0.84
CA LEU A 186 5.81 0.27 1.40
C LEU A 186 4.39 -0.23 1.69
N GLU A 187 3.99 -1.35 1.12
CA GLU A 187 2.60 -1.85 1.19
C GLU A 187 2.07 -1.99 2.62
N PRO A 188 2.80 -2.55 3.61
CA PRO A 188 2.29 -2.62 4.97
C PRO A 188 2.05 -1.24 5.62
N LEU A 189 2.70 -0.15 5.17
CA LEU A 189 2.32 1.21 5.59
C LEU A 189 1.00 1.65 4.96
N ALA A 190 0.81 1.36 3.67
CA ALA A 190 -0.44 1.67 2.97
C ALA A 190 -1.61 0.88 3.61
N SER A 191 -1.46 -0.43 3.79
CA SER A 191 -2.45 -1.28 4.44
C SER A 191 -2.75 -0.79 5.86
N ALA A 192 -1.73 -0.41 6.65
CA ALA A 192 -1.91 0.15 7.99
C ALA A 192 -2.73 1.44 8.01
N ASP A 193 -2.47 2.35 7.07
CA ASP A 193 -3.20 3.60 6.95
C ASP A 193 -4.66 3.40 6.54
N ALA A 194 -4.98 2.27 5.90
CA ALA A 194 -6.34 1.95 5.51
C ALA A 194 -7.16 1.24 6.60
N VAL A 195 -6.54 0.47 7.49
CA VAL A 195 -7.28 -0.47 8.39
C VAL A 195 -7.04 -0.29 9.88
N LEU A 196 -6.03 0.49 10.28
CA LEU A 196 -5.70 0.73 11.70
C LEU A 196 -6.17 2.10 12.14
N SER A 197 -6.75 2.16 13.34
CA SER A 197 -7.04 3.43 14.01
C SER A 197 -5.77 4.01 14.64
N GLN A 198 -5.81 5.31 14.96
CA GLN A 198 -4.69 5.96 15.65
C GLN A 198 -4.51 5.40 17.06
N GLU A 199 -5.61 5.08 17.75
CA GLU A 199 -5.60 4.48 19.09
C GLU A 199 -4.91 3.11 19.09
N GLU A 200 -5.10 2.29 18.05
CA GLU A 200 -4.41 1.00 17.92
C GLU A 200 -2.91 1.19 17.70
N LYS A 201 -2.53 2.13 16.83
CA LYS A 201 -1.12 2.49 16.59
C LYS A 201 -0.45 3.01 17.87
N GLU A 202 -1.17 3.74 18.71
CA GLU A 202 -0.70 4.22 20.01
C GLU A 202 -0.58 3.11 21.05
N ALA A 203 -1.65 2.32 21.23
CA ALA A 203 -1.71 1.22 22.19
C ALA A 203 -0.69 0.11 21.89
N GLY A 204 -0.38 -0.07 20.60
CA GLY A 204 0.56 -1.05 20.10
C GLY A 204 -0.16 -2.18 19.39
N VAL A 205 0.11 -2.38 18.10
CA VAL A 205 -0.58 -3.34 17.23
C VAL A 205 0.38 -3.94 16.22
N ALA A 206 0.21 -5.24 15.92
CA ALA A 206 0.85 -5.90 14.79
C ALA A 206 -0.15 -6.03 13.64
N LEU A 207 0.09 -5.32 12.54
CA LEU A 207 -0.61 -5.53 11.28
C LEU A 207 0.05 -6.69 10.53
N ILE A 208 -0.76 -7.67 10.14
CA ILE A 208 -0.33 -8.80 9.31
C ILE A 208 -1.16 -8.77 8.02
N ASP A 209 -0.52 -8.44 6.90
CA ASP A 209 -1.13 -8.46 5.58
C ASP A 209 -0.80 -9.79 4.89
N ILE A 210 -1.80 -10.68 4.78
CA ILE A 210 -1.62 -11.99 4.13
C ILE A 210 -1.99 -11.84 2.66
N GLY A 211 -1.00 -11.49 1.85
CA GLY A 211 -1.11 -11.33 0.41
C GLY A 211 -1.10 -12.65 -0.36
N GLY A 212 -0.99 -12.56 -1.69
CA GLY A 212 -0.91 -13.73 -2.56
C GLY A 212 0.45 -14.44 -2.52
N GLY A 213 1.53 -13.67 -2.54
CA GLY A 213 2.90 -14.21 -2.58
C GLY A 213 3.68 -14.06 -1.28
N THR A 214 3.29 -13.12 -0.43
CA THR A 214 3.98 -12.75 0.81
C THR A 214 2.98 -12.52 1.93
N THR A 215 3.50 -12.54 3.15
CA THR A 215 2.81 -12.06 4.34
C THR A 215 3.68 -10.96 4.94
N ASP A 216 3.14 -9.76 5.03
CA ASP A 216 3.88 -8.57 5.45
C ASP A 216 3.48 -8.19 6.88
N LEU A 217 4.46 -7.96 7.74
CA LEU A 217 4.28 -7.56 9.13
C LEU A 217 4.71 -6.10 9.31
N ALA A 218 3.86 -5.30 9.94
CA ALA A 218 4.23 -4.00 10.48
C ALA A 218 3.76 -3.87 11.93
N ILE A 219 4.68 -3.50 12.83
CA ILE A 219 4.38 -3.28 14.24
C ILE A 219 4.40 -1.79 14.51
N PHE A 220 3.30 -1.28 15.07
CA PHE A 220 3.17 0.09 15.52
C PHE A 220 3.12 0.11 17.04
N LYS A 221 3.70 1.14 17.65
CA LYS A 221 3.62 1.42 19.09
C LYS A 221 3.90 2.89 19.32
N ASP A 222 3.15 3.52 20.22
CA ASP A 222 3.24 4.95 20.54
C ASP A 222 2.92 5.87 19.35
N GLY A 223 2.17 5.37 18.37
CA GLY A 223 1.74 6.11 17.18
C GLY A 223 2.72 6.04 16.01
N ILE A 224 3.85 5.35 16.17
CA ILE A 224 4.91 5.23 15.16
C ILE A 224 5.21 3.77 14.84
N ILE A 225 5.74 3.51 13.64
CA ILE A 225 6.14 2.17 13.21
C ILE A 225 7.46 1.76 13.85
N ARG A 226 7.50 0.63 14.53
CA ARG A 226 8.70 0.16 15.25
C ARG A 226 9.44 -0.98 14.56
N HIS A 227 8.72 -1.85 13.85
CA HIS A 227 9.29 -3.03 13.19
C HIS A 227 8.53 -3.34 11.91
N THR A 228 9.24 -3.88 10.92
CA THR A 228 8.65 -4.44 9.71
C THR A 228 9.40 -5.70 9.31
N ALA A 229 8.68 -6.67 8.78
CA ALA A 229 9.24 -7.91 8.26
C ALA A 229 8.40 -8.45 7.11
N VAL A 230 9.01 -9.25 6.25
CA VAL A 230 8.34 -9.89 5.12
C VAL A 230 8.58 -11.39 5.20
N ILE A 231 7.49 -12.15 5.23
CA ILE A 231 7.51 -13.61 5.20
C ILE A 231 7.24 -14.02 3.73
N PRO A 232 8.10 -14.80 3.06
CA PRO A 232 7.99 -15.13 1.64
C PRO A 232 6.92 -16.22 1.34
N PHE A 233 5.83 -16.20 2.09
CA PHE A 233 4.69 -17.10 1.98
C PHE A 233 3.38 -16.31 2.06
N GLY A 234 2.47 -16.57 1.13
CA GLY A 234 1.13 -15.99 1.12
C GLY A 234 0.09 -17.02 0.68
N GLY A 235 -1.04 -16.55 0.15
CA GLY A 235 -2.14 -17.42 -0.28
C GLY A 235 -1.80 -18.44 -1.38
N ASN A 236 -0.76 -18.21 -2.19
CA ASN A 236 -0.40 -19.10 -3.30
C ASN A 236 0.18 -20.43 -2.84
N VAL A 237 0.95 -20.45 -1.75
CA VAL A 237 1.50 -21.72 -1.24
C VAL A 237 0.41 -22.59 -0.65
N ILE A 238 -0.64 -22.01 -0.07
CA ILE A 238 -1.85 -22.74 0.35
C ILE A 238 -2.52 -23.39 -0.87
N THR A 239 -2.66 -22.64 -1.97
CA THR A 239 -3.24 -23.16 -3.22
C THR A 239 -2.39 -24.30 -3.80
N GLU A 240 -1.07 -24.18 -3.75
CA GLU A 240 -0.14 -25.20 -4.22
C GLU A 240 -0.28 -26.49 -3.39
N ASP A 241 -0.34 -26.39 -2.07
CA ASP A 241 -0.53 -27.55 -1.20
C ASP A 241 -1.88 -28.22 -1.44
N ILE A 242 -2.95 -27.45 -1.68
CA ILE A 242 -4.26 -27.99 -2.04
C ILE A 242 -4.18 -28.71 -3.39
N LYS A 243 -3.49 -28.11 -4.37
CA LYS A 243 -3.30 -28.68 -5.71
C LYS A 243 -2.62 -30.04 -5.61
N GLU A 244 -1.55 -30.16 -4.85
CA GLU A 244 -0.81 -31.40 -4.66
C GLU A 244 -1.59 -32.40 -3.80
N GLY A 245 -2.03 -31.97 -2.61
CA GLY A 245 -2.70 -32.82 -1.62
C GLY A 245 -4.07 -33.33 -2.07
N CYS A 246 -4.79 -32.57 -2.90
CA CYS A 246 -6.03 -33.01 -3.53
C CYS A 246 -5.81 -33.56 -4.94
N SER A 247 -4.60 -33.48 -5.51
CA SER A 247 -4.24 -33.88 -6.89
C SER A 247 -5.20 -33.35 -7.96
N ILE A 248 -5.31 -32.02 -8.01
CA ILE A 248 -6.22 -31.27 -8.90
C ILE A 248 -5.45 -30.18 -9.63
N ILE A 249 -6.10 -29.45 -10.54
CA ILE A 249 -5.44 -28.31 -11.20
C ILE A 249 -5.51 -27.05 -10.34
N GLU A 250 -4.54 -26.17 -10.49
CA GLU A 250 -4.40 -24.93 -9.71
C GLU A 250 -5.68 -24.08 -9.70
N LYS A 251 -6.33 -23.93 -10.86
CA LYS A 251 -7.61 -23.19 -10.97
C LYS A 251 -8.71 -23.78 -10.07
N GLN A 252 -8.77 -25.11 -9.95
CA GLN A 252 -9.72 -25.78 -9.06
C GLN A 252 -9.30 -25.64 -7.58
N ALA A 253 -7.99 -25.74 -7.30
CA ALA A 253 -7.46 -25.56 -5.96
C ALA A 253 -7.75 -24.17 -5.39
N GLU A 254 -7.54 -23.10 -6.19
CA GLU A 254 -7.85 -21.73 -5.78
C GLU A 254 -9.35 -21.57 -5.52
N LEU A 255 -10.18 -22.12 -6.42
CA LEU A 255 -11.63 -22.06 -6.26
C LEU A 255 -12.11 -22.77 -4.99
N LEU A 256 -11.54 -23.95 -4.67
CA LEU A 256 -11.83 -24.66 -3.44
C LEU A 256 -11.38 -23.88 -2.21
N LYS A 257 -10.17 -23.30 -2.24
CA LYS A 257 -9.64 -22.47 -1.16
C LYS A 257 -10.56 -21.29 -0.86
N VAL A 258 -10.96 -20.54 -1.89
CA VAL A 258 -11.78 -19.34 -1.73
C VAL A 258 -13.20 -19.68 -1.27
N ARG A 259 -13.81 -20.76 -1.79
CA ARG A 259 -15.21 -21.09 -1.50
C ARG A 259 -15.42 -21.91 -0.22
N PHE A 260 -14.49 -22.80 0.10
CA PHE A 260 -14.65 -23.80 1.15
C PHE A 260 -13.45 -23.90 2.10
N GLY A 261 -12.44 -23.04 1.94
CA GLY A 261 -11.25 -23.07 2.77
C GLY A 261 -11.54 -22.67 4.21
N SER A 262 -11.03 -23.48 5.14
CA SER A 262 -11.07 -23.24 6.58
C SER A 262 -9.68 -23.48 7.17
N ALA A 263 -9.22 -22.58 8.02
CA ALA A 263 -7.98 -22.71 8.78
C ALA A 263 -8.13 -23.62 10.01
N TRP A 264 -9.35 -24.02 10.39
CA TRP A 264 -9.62 -24.83 11.57
C TRP A 264 -10.35 -26.13 11.20
N PRO A 265 -9.65 -27.28 11.13
CA PRO A 265 -10.25 -28.54 10.69
C PRO A 265 -11.32 -29.10 11.64
N GLY A 266 -11.33 -28.66 12.90
CA GLY A 266 -12.30 -29.09 13.90
C GLY A 266 -13.74 -28.67 13.62
N GLU A 267 -13.94 -27.59 12.84
CA GLU A 267 -15.29 -27.08 12.51
C GLU A 267 -15.94 -27.84 11.34
N ASN A 268 -15.16 -28.59 10.56
CA ASN A 268 -15.66 -29.33 9.40
C ASN A 268 -16.14 -30.73 9.79
N LYS A 269 -17.35 -31.10 9.35
CA LYS A 269 -17.91 -32.44 9.59
C LYS A 269 -17.24 -33.47 8.69
N ASP A 270 -17.15 -34.72 9.17
CA ASP A 270 -16.52 -35.82 8.43
C ASP A 270 -17.26 -36.17 7.12
N ASN A 271 -18.56 -35.87 7.03
CA ASN A 271 -19.41 -36.15 5.87
C ASN A 271 -19.55 -34.97 4.90
N GLU A 272 -18.90 -33.84 5.15
CA GLU A 272 -18.91 -32.69 4.24
C GLU A 272 -17.94 -32.94 3.08
N ILE A 273 -18.50 -33.11 1.88
CA ILE A 273 -17.75 -33.35 0.64
C ILE A 273 -18.16 -32.33 -0.44
N VAL A 274 -17.20 -32.00 -1.30
CA VAL A 274 -17.42 -31.22 -2.51
C VAL A 274 -16.96 -32.02 -3.71
N SER A 275 -17.80 -32.09 -4.74
CA SER A 275 -17.46 -32.72 -6.01
C SER A 275 -16.88 -31.68 -6.97
N ILE A 276 -15.72 -31.98 -7.52
CA ILE A 276 -15.05 -31.16 -8.52
C ILE A 276 -15.03 -31.88 -9.88
N PRO A 277 -15.18 -31.16 -11.00
CA PRO A 277 -15.11 -31.76 -12.33
C PRO A 277 -13.78 -32.48 -12.55
N GLY A 278 -13.85 -33.72 -13.05
CA GLY A 278 -12.68 -34.45 -13.51
C GLY A 278 -12.04 -33.80 -14.72
N LEU A 279 -10.75 -34.05 -14.94
CA LEU A 279 -10.08 -33.67 -16.19
C LEU A 279 -10.68 -34.48 -17.35
N ARG A 280 -10.76 -33.88 -18.55
CA ARG A 280 -11.37 -34.42 -19.79
C ARG A 280 -11.56 -35.95 -19.78
N GLY A 281 -12.83 -36.39 -19.64
CA GLY A 281 -13.22 -37.80 -19.71
C GLY A 281 -12.99 -38.61 -18.43
N ARG A 282 -12.54 -37.98 -17.35
CA ARG A 282 -12.46 -38.58 -16.01
C ARG A 282 -13.69 -38.22 -15.19
N GLU A 283 -14.09 -39.14 -14.33
CA GLU A 283 -15.16 -38.92 -13.36
C GLU A 283 -14.85 -37.72 -12.44
N PRO A 284 -15.89 -37.04 -11.93
CA PRO A 284 -15.73 -36.05 -10.87
C PRO A 284 -14.97 -36.63 -9.68
N LYS A 285 -14.15 -35.78 -9.05
CA LYS A 285 -13.42 -36.15 -7.84
C LYS A 285 -14.13 -35.57 -6.63
N GLU A 286 -14.35 -36.38 -5.61
CA GLU A 286 -14.90 -35.92 -4.34
C GLU A 286 -13.79 -35.57 -3.37
N ILE A 287 -13.90 -34.39 -2.74
CA ILE A 287 -12.94 -33.88 -1.77
C ILE A 287 -13.67 -33.63 -0.46
N SER A 288 -13.18 -34.25 0.61
CA SER A 288 -13.65 -33.94 1.97
C SER A 288 -13.20 -32.54 2.39
N LEU A 289 -14.13 -31.72 2.88
CA LEU A 289 -13.83 -30.39 3.41
C LEU A 289 -12.91 -30.46 4.63
N LYS A 290 -13.03 -31.51 5.44
CA LYS A 290 -12.12 -31.74 6.56
C LYS A 290 -10.69 -32.02 6.09
N ASN A 291 -10.51 -32.77 5.00
CA ASN A 291 -9.19 -32.99 4.41
C ASN A 291 -8.62 -31.70 3.80
N LEU A 292 -9.45 -30.94 3.07
CA LEU A 292 -9.09 -29.62 2.56
C LEU A 292 -8.61 -28.69 3.70
N SER A 293 -9.36 -28.61 4.78
CA SER A 293 -9.02 -27.79 5.94
C SER A 293 -7.73 -28.26 6.62
N LYS A 294 -7.46 -29.58 6.72
CA LYS A 294 -6.17 -30.07 7.25
C LYS A 294 -4.96 -29.58 6.45
N ILE A 295 -5.06 -29.60 5.13
CA ILE A 295 -3.99 -29.11 4.24
C ILE A 295 -3.78 -27.61 4.47
N ILE A 296 -4.87 -26.84 4.46
CA ILE A 296 -4.84 -25.39 4.69
C ILE A 296 -4.25 -25.08 6.07
N HIS A 297 -4.73 -25.76 7.12
CA HIS A 297 -4.30 -25.57 8.49
C HIS A 297 -2.80 -25.74 8.65
N ALA A 298 -2.21 -26.80 8.08
CA ALA A 298 -0.78 -27.03 8.16
C ALA A 298 0.03 -25.85 7.60
N ARG A 299 -0.37 -25.32 6.43
CA ARG A 299 0.32 -24.18 5.83
C ARG A 299 0.10 -22.88 6.58
N VAL A 300 -1.12 -22.62 7.05
CA VAL A 300 -1.43 -21.39 7.78
C VAL A 300 -0.70 -21.37 9.13
N VAL A 301 -0.61 -22.52 9.84
CA VAL A 301 0.20 -22.64 11.06
C VAL A 301 1.64 -22.21 10.78
N GLU A 302 2.26 -22.73 9.73
CA GLU A 302 3.64 -22.38 9.36
C GLU A 302 3.82 -20.88 9.09
N ILE A 303 2.89 -20.25 8.36
CA ILE A 303 2.92 -18.81 8.07
C ILE A 303 2.81 -18.01 9.38
N ILE A 304 1.84 -18.34 10.23
CA ILE A 304 1.59 -17.61 11.48
C ILE A 304 2.72 -17.81 12.49
N GLU A 305 3.33 -18.99 12.57
CA GLU A 305 4.49 -19.24 13.42
C GLU A 305 5.70 -18.39 13.00
N GLN A 306 5.94 -18.23 11.70
CA GLN A 306 7.01 -17.35 11.19
C GLN A 306 6.72 -15.87 11.51
N VAL A 307 5.49 -15.42 11.33
CA VAL A 307 5.09 -14.06 11.72
C VAL A 307 5.24 -13.85 13.23
N TYR A 308 4.85 -14.83 14.04
CA TYR A 308 4.96 -14.75 15.49
C TYR A 308 6.42 -14.75 15.97
N ALA A 309 7.32 -15.44 15.27
CA ALA A 309 8.75 -15.36 15.52
C ALA A 309 9.28 -13.92 15.33
N GLU A 310 8.82 -13.19 14.32
CA GLU A 310 9.15 -11.77 14.13
C GLU A 310 8.56 -10.86 15.22
N ILE A 311 7.32 -11.11 15.66
CA ILE A 311 6.69 -10.39 16.78
C ILE A 311 7.46 -10.65 18.10
N LYS A 312 8.00 -11.86 18.29
CA LYS A 312 8.91 -12.18 19.40
C LYS A 312 10.25 -11.49 19.27
N LEU A 313 10.82 -11.42 18.07
CA LEU A 313 12.08 -10.72 17.80
C LEU A 313 11.99 -9.22 18.11
N TYR A 314 10.85 -8.60 17.80
CA TYR A 314 10.55 -7.23 18.23
C TYR A 314 10.58 -7.06 19.76
N GLY A 315 10.25 -8.12 20.51
CA GLY A 315 10.25 -8.16 21.96
C GLY A 315 8.94 -7.73 22.59
N HIS A 316 7.79 -8.12 21.99
CA HIS A 316 6.46 -7.76 22.49
C HIS A 316 6.16 -8.23 23.94
N GLU A 317 6.94 -9.16 24.47
CA GLU A 317 6.85 -9.66 25.84
C GLU A 317 7.37 -8.64 26.87
N ASP A 318 8.22 -7.69 26.46
CA ASP A 318 8.63 -6.57 27.32
C ASP A 318 7.40 -5.67 27.60
N PRO A 319 7.10 -5.34 28.87
CA PRO A 319 6.00 -4.45 29.23
C PRO A 319 5.99 -3.12 28.44
N LYS A 320 7.16 -2.58 28.09
CA LYS A 320 7.28 -1.33 27.31
C LYS A 320 6.93 -1.51 25.83
N ARG A 321 7.10 -2.72 25.28
CA ARG A 321 6.86 -3.06 23.87
C ARG A 321 5.59 -3.88 23.67
N LYS A 322 4.77 -4.00 24.72
CA LYS A 322 3.53 -4.75 24.66
C LYS A 322 2.58 -4.17 23.62
N LEU A 323 2.04 -5.05 22.78
CA LEU A 323 1.06 -4.74 21.74
C LEU A 323 -0.34 -4.93 22.32
N ILE A 324 -0.85 -3.88 22.96
CA ILE A 324 -2.11 -3.92 23.72
C ILE A 324 -3.31 -4.12 22.80
N ALA A 325 -3.28 -3.56 21.59
CA ALA A 325 -4.34 -3.74 20.59
C ALA A 325 -4.23 -5.07 19.83
N GLY A 326 -3.23 -5.91 20.14
CA GLY A 326 -3.10 -7.25 19.59
C GLY A 326 -2.69 -7.26 18.12
N ILE A 327 -3.39 -8.09 17.33
CA ILE A 327 -3.09 -8.36 15.93
C ILE A 327 -4.28 -7.92 15.04
N VAL A 328 -3.96 -7.26 13.93
CA VAL A 328 -4.94 -6.97 12.87
C VAL A 328 -4.52 -7.70 11.61
N LEU A 329 -5.36 -8.63 11.13
CA LEU A 329 -5.17 -9.36 9.88
C LEU A 329 -5.80 -8.60 8.73
N THR A 330 -5.10 -8.46 7.61
CA THR A 330 -5.66 -7.89 6.37
C THR A 330 -5.16 -8.66 5.13
N GLY A 331 -5.45 -8.14 3.94
CA GLY A 331 -5.11 -8.79 2.69
C GLY A 331 -6.06 -9.94 2.34
N GLY A 332 -5.83 -10.53 1.16
CA GLY A 332 -6.71 -11.56 0.61
C GLY A 332 -6.79 -12.83 1.45
N GLY A 333 -5.69 -13.24 2.08
CA GLY A 333 -5.59 -14.43 2.90
C GLY A 333 -6.31 -14.32 4.25
N SER A 334 -6.56 -13.10 4.74
CA SER A 334 -7.32 -12.88 5.98
C SER A 334 -8.80 -13.24 5.88
N GLN A 335 -9.32 -13.46 4.66
CA GLN A 335 -10.68 -13.90 4.41
C GLN A 335 -10.89 -15.41 4.61
N LEU A 336 -9.83 -16.17 4.86
CA LEU A 336 -9.92 -17.60 5.11
C LEU A 336 -10.74 -17.86 6.39
N GLN A 337 -11.71 -18.78 6.32
CA GLN A 337 -12.57 -19.06 7.48
C GLN A 337 -11.73 -19.55 8.67
N HIS A 338 -12.10 -19.11 9.87
CA HIS A 338 -11.46 -19.49 11.13
C HIS A 338 -9.99 -19.07 11.30
N ILE A 339 -9.44 -18.23 10.41
CA ILE A 339 -8.04 -17.78 10.52
C ILE A 339 -7.78 -16.96 11.78
N LYS A 340 -8.74 -16.12 12.17
CA LYS A 340 -8.67 -15.33 13.41
C LYS A 340 -8.44 -16.25 14.62
N GLN A 341 -9.26 -17.28 14.76
CA GLN A 341 -9.20 -18.24 15.88
C GLN A 341 -7.87 -18.98 15.90
N LEU A 342 -7.36 -19.36 14.73
CA LEU A 342 -6.04 -20.00 14.63
C LEU A 342 -4.91 -19.07 15.07
N VAL A 343 -4.95 -17.79 14.67
CA VAL A 343 -3.96 -16.80 15.08
C VAL A 343 -4.00 -16.57 16.59
N GLU A 344 -5.19 -16.40 17.16
CA GLU A 344 -5.36 -16.26 18.62
C GLU A 344 -4.84 -17.50 19.37
N TYR A 345 -5.10 -18.70 18.84
CA TYR A 345 -4.61 -19.95 19.41
C TYR A 345 -3.08 -20.07 19.41
N ILE A 346 -2.42 -19.70 18.31
CA ILE A 346 -0.95 -19.81 18.18
C ILE A 346 -0.24 -18.72 18.97
N THR A 347 -0.73 -17.49 18.90
CA THR A 347 -0.02 -16.30 19.42
C THR A 347 -0.43 -15.92 20.84
N GLY A 348 -1.63 -16.32 21.27
CA GLY A 348 -2.23 -15.87 22.53
C GLY A 348 -2.64 -14.38 22.53
N MET A 349 -2.66 -13.72 21.37
CA MET A 349 -2.95 -12.30 21.23
C MET A 349 -4.35 -12.08 20.63
N ASP A 350 -5.09 -11.11 21.15
CA ASP A 350 -6.40 -10.72 20.60
C ASP A 350 -6.26 -10.34 19.13
N THR A 351 -7.15 -10.87 18.29
CA THR A 351 -7.04 -10.69 16.83
C THR A 351 -8.35 -10.19 16.22
N ARG A 352 -8.25 -9.28 15.24
CA ARG A 352 -9.39 -8.90 14.40
C ARG A 352 -9.01 -8.85 12.92
N ILE A 353 -10.02 -8.81 12.05
CA ILE A 353 -9.84 -8.55 10.63
C ILE A 353 -9.91 -7.03 10.40
N GLY A 354 -8.96 -6.49 9.63
CA GLY A 354 -8.87 -5.10 9.21
C GLY A 354 -9.57 -4.87 7.89
N TYR A 355 -10.62 -4.05 7.92
CA TYR A 355 -11.40 -3.64 6.75
C TYR A 355 -11.12 -2.15 6.47
N PRO A 356 -10.96 -1.73 5.19
CA PRO A 356 -10.71 -0.32 4.83
C PRO A 356 -11.97 0.58 4.87
N ASN A 357 -13.07 0.11 5.43
CA ASN A 357 -14.38 0.75 5.35
C ASN A 357 -14.48 2.10 6.07
N GLU A 358 -13.71 2.33 7.13
CA GLU A 358 -13.79 3.58 7.90
C GLU A 358 -13.44 4.81 7.06
N HIS A 359 -12.50 4.68 6.12
CA HIS A 359 -12.05 5.81 5.30
C HIS A 359 -12.90 6.01 4.05
N LEU A 360 -13.65 5.00 3.63
CA LEU A 360 -14.48 5.05 2.42
C LEU A 360 -15.74 5.91 2.62
N ALA A 361 -16.19 6.54 1.55
CA ALA A 361 -17.47 7.24 1.52
C ALA A 361 -18.62 6.23 1.63
N GLY A 362 -19.73 6.60 2.29
CA GLY A 362 -20.83 5.66 2.59
C GLY A 362 -21.59 5.13 1.36
N ASN A 363 -21.36 5.70 0.17
CA ASN A 363 -21.88 5.23 -1.11
C ASN A 363 -20.89 4.36 -1.91
N SER A 364 -19.74 4.01 -1.32
CA SER A 364 -18.75 3.14 -1.97
C SER A 364 -19.29 1.73 -2.12
N ASP A 365 -18.88 1.03 -3.17
CA ASP A 365 -19.21 -0.38 -3.38
C ASP A 365 -18.73 -1.23 -2.18
N GLU A 366 -19.60 -2.12 -1.70
CA GLU A 366 -19.34 -3.01 -0.56
C GLU A 366 -18.13 -3.93 -0.85
N GLU A 367 -17.88 -4.28 -2.12
CA GLU A 367 -16.71 -5.08 -2.49
C GLU A 367 -15.39 -4.40 -2.09
N LEU A 368 -15.32 -3.07 -2.15
CA LEU A 368 -14.12 -2.28 -1.85
C LEU A 368 -13.82 -2.21 -0.35
N SER A 369 -14.82 -2.54 0.48
CA SER A 369 -14.63 -2.70 1.92
C SER A 369 -13.95 -4.02 2.29
N SER A 370 -13.66 -4.90 1.32
CA SER A 370 -12.93 -6.14 1.56
C SER A 370 -11.47 -5.87 1.99
N PRO A 371 -10.90 -6.66 2.92
CA PRO A 371 -9.47 -6.62 3.26
C PRO A 371 -8.55 -6.84 2.05
N LEU A 372 -9.08 -7.46 0.99
CA LEU A 372 -8.41 -7.65 -0.30
C LEU A 372 -8.00 -6.33 -0.99
N TYR A 373 -8.60 -5.19 -0.62
CA TYR A 373 -8.32 -3.87 -1.20
C TYR A 373 -7.65 -2.91 -0.22
N ALA A 374 -7.30 -3.36 1.00
CA ALA A 374 -6.69 -2.50 2.02
C ALA A 374 -5.46 -1.75 1.51
N THR A 375 -4.54 -2.47 0.84
CA THR A 375 -3.32 -1.88 0.26
C THR A 375 -3.67 -0.82 -0.80
N ALA A 376 -4.54 -1.16 -1.76
CA ALA A 376 -4.94 -0.24 -2.83
C ALA A 376 -5.61 1.03 -2.30
N VAL A 377 -6.52 0.89 -1.32
CA VAL A 377 -7.14 2.04 -0.62
C VAL A 377 -6.08 2.88 0.07
N GLY A 378 -5.14 2.25 0.78
CA GLY A 378 -4.02 2.92 1.45
C GLY A 378 -3.11 3.69 0.49
N LEU A 379 -2.86 3.14 -0.70
CA LEU A 379 -2.06 3.81 -1.74
C LEU A 379 -2.78 5.05 -2.28
N VAL A 380 -4.10 4.99 -2.49
CA VAL A 380 -4.88 6.18 -2.87
C VAL A 380 -4.85 7.23 -1.75
N MET A 381 -5.03 6.81 -0.50
CA MET A 381 -4.92 7.71 0.66
C MET A 381 -3.54 8.39 0.73
N ASN A 382 -2.47 7.64 0.43
CA ASN A 382 -1.11 8.17 0.35
C ASN A 382 -0.96 9.19 -0.80
N SER A 383 -1.44 8.84 -2.00
CA SER A 383 -1.47 9.73 -3.16
C SER A 383 -2.21 11.05 -2.88
N ILE A 384 -3.37 11.01 -2.20
CA ILE A 384 -4.08 12.22 -1.75
C ILE A 384 -3.25 13.02 -0.76
N ARG A 385 -2.60 12.35 0.20
CA ARG A 385 -1.75 13.01 1.21
C ARG A 385 -0.57 13.74 0.56
N ASN A 386 -0.04 13.20 -0.52
CA ASN A 386 1.05 13.77 -1.31
C ASN A 386 0.58 14.84 -2.32
N ASN A 387 -0.72 15.13 -2.39
CA ASN A 387 -1.33 16.09 -3.33
C ASN A 387 -0.94 15.82 -4.80
N THR A 388 -0.81 14.56 -5.19
CA THR A 388 -0.54 14.21 -6.59
C THR A 388 -1.76 14.50 -7.45
N LYS A 389 -1.55 15.04 -8.66
CA LYS A 389 -2.62 15.31 -9.63
C LYS A 389 -2.64 14.20 -10.67
N SER A 390 -3.03 13.03 -10.20
CA SER A 390 -2.71 11.76 -10.83
C SER A 390 -3.58 11.41 -12.05
N ALA A 391 -4.73 12.06 -12.22
CA ALA A 391 -5.61 11.80 -13.36
C ALA A 391 -6.35 13.05 -13.87
N THR A 392 -6.76 13.00 -15.14
CA THR A 392 -7.51 14.06 -15.84
C THR A 392 -8.78 13.50 -16.47
N PRO A 393 -9.92 14.22 -16.45
CA PRO A 393 -11.15 13.73 -17.07
C PRO A 393 -10.94 13.38 -18.54
N LEU A 394 -11.49 12.25 -19.00
CA LEU A 394 -11.60 11.96 -20.42
C LEU A 394 -12.60 12.96 -21.00
N VAL A 395 -12.12 13.94 -21.74
CA VAL A 395 -13.00 14.85 -22.47
C VAL A 395 -13.70 14.01 -23.54
N GLU A 396 -15.02 13.88 -23.47
CA GLU A 396 -15.80 13.37 -24.59
C GLU A 396 -15.45 14.23 -25.81
N MET A 397 -14.75 13.66 -26.80
CA MET A 397 -14.70 14.25 -28.12
C MET A 397 -16.14 14.23 -28.63
N LYS A 398 -16.88 15.33 -28.42
CA LYS A 398 -18.09 15.59 -29.19
C LYS A 398 -17.68 15.38 -30.64
N LYS A 399 -18.28 14.41 -31.32
CA LYS A 399 -18.24 14.35 -32.78
C LYS A 399 -18.53 15.75 -33.26
N GLU A 400 -17.60 16.35 -34.01
CA GLU A 400 -17.83 17.63 -34.65
C GLU A 400 -19.11 17.48 -35.48
N GLU A 401 -20.21 18.05 -34.99
CA GLU A 401 -21.36 18.29 -35.84
C GLU A 401 -20.87 19.23 -36.95
N PRO A 402 -21.23 18.98 -38.22
CA PRO A 402 -20.77 19.80 -39.31
C PRO A 402 -21.15 21.25 -39.03
N VAL A 403 -20.12 22.11 -38.88
CA VAL A 403 -20.28 23.53 -38.67
C VAL A 403 -21.02 24.09 -39.89
N PHE A 404 -22.30 24.44 -39.70
CA PHE A 404 -23.02 25.24 -40.67
C PHE A 404 -22.43 26.65 -40.60
N GLU A 405 -21.68 27.06 -41.63
CA GLU A 405 -21.12 28.40 -41.71
C GLU A 405 -22.25 29.45 -41.66
N PRO A 406 -22.30 30.33 -40.64
CA PRO A 406 -23.16 31.49 -40.68
C PRO A 406 -22.51 32.53 -41.59
N LYS A 407 -23.33 33.12 -42.47
CA LYS A 407 -22.95 34.27 -43.29
C LYS A 407 -22.42 35.40 -42.42
N VAL A 408 -21.25 35.91 -42.80
CA VAL A 408 -20.58 37.08 -42.25
C VAL A 408 -21.53 38.30 -42.28
N VAL A 409 -21.85 38.82 -41.11
CA VAL A 409 -22.35 40.18 -40.92
C VAL A 409 -21.26 40.93 -40.16
N ILE A 410 -20.72 41.96 -40.81
CA ILE A 410 -19.68 42.84 -40.27
C ILE A 410 -20.39 43.92 -39.46
N GLU A 411 -20.23 43.91 -38.14
CA GLU A 411 -20.44 45.09 -37.30
C GLU A 411 -19.28 45.27 -36.31
N THR A 412 -18.63 46.41 -36.49
CA THR A 412 -17.84 47.29 -35.63
C THR A 412 -17.35 46.81 -34.24
N ILE A 413 -16.03 47.00 -34.08
CA ILE A 413 -15.19 46.80 -32.90
C ILE A 413 -15.47 47.88 -31.85
N GLU A 414 -15.72 47.47 -30.61
CA GLU A 414 -15.44 48.26 -29.40
C GLU A 414 -14.55 47.43 -28.47
N GLU A 415 -13.47 48.05 -27.99
CA GLU A 415 -12.46 47.47 -27.09
C GLU A 415 -13.03 47.25 -25.67
N PRO A 416 -12.70 46.14 -24.99
CA PRO A 416 -12.90 46.02 -23.55
C PRO A 416 -11.63 46.35 -22.76
N GLU A 417 -11.83 47.12 -21.68
CA GLU A 417 -10.87 47.47 -20.63
C GLU A 417 -10.30 46.25 -19.88
N GLU A 418 -9.06 46.41 -19.39
CA GLU A 418 -8.30 45.44 -18.59
C GLU A 418 -8.97 45.10 -17.23
N PRO A 419 -8.93 43.83 -16.78
CA PRO A 419 -9.31 43.49 -15.41
C PRO A 419 -8.15 43.70 -14.42
N LYS A 420 -8.47 44.34 -13.29
CA LYS A 420 -7.60 44.44 -12.11
C LYS A 420 -7.41 43.07 -11.47
N ILE A 421 -6.16 42.77 -11.11
CA ILE A 421 -5.73 41.59 -10.36
C ILE A 421 -6.02 41.84 -8.86
N GLU A 422 -6.85 40.99 -8.24
CA GLU A 422 -6.94 40.87 -6.78
C GLU A 422 -6.16 39.63 -6.32
N GLU A 423 -5.08 39.85 -5.58
CA GLU A 423 -4.31 38.81 -4.89
C GLU A 423 -5.13 38.21 -3.74
N LYS A 424 -5.43 36.91 -3.83
CA LYS A 424 -5.88 36.12 -2.67
C LYS A 424 -4.67 35.61 -1.91
N LYS A 425 -4.53 36.06 -0.66
CA LYS A 425 -3.63 35.50 0.36
C LYS A 425 -4.05 34.07 0.70
N GLU A 426 -3.20 33.10 0.40
CA GLU A 426 -3.32 31.72 0.92
C GLU A 426 -2.92 31.68 2.41
N THR A 427 -3.75 31.00 3.22
CA THR A 427 -3.53 30.79 4.65
C THR A 427 -2.59 29.62 4.93
N THR A 428 -1.94 29.70 6.10
CA THR A 428 -0.77 28.94 6.56
C THR A 428 -0.97 27.43 6.78
N GLU A 429 -2.18 26.89 6.56
CA GLU A 429 -2.47 25.45 6.74
C GLU A 429 -2.12 24.60 5.51
N ASN A 430 -2.00 25.21 4.31
CA ASN A 430 -1.75 24.48 3.05
C ASN A 430 -0.27 24.35 2.64
N LYS A 431 0.68 24.87 3.43
CA LYS A 431 2.13 24.77 3.15
C LYS A 431 2.86 23.62 3.85
N ILE A 432 2.19 22.93 4.77
CA ILE A 432 2.83 21.98 5.70
C ILE A 432 3.10 20.59 5.07
N LYS A 433 2.58 20.28 3.87
CA LYS A 433 2.74 18.95 3.24
C LYS A 433 3.56 18.90 1.96
N LYS A 434 4.09 20.04 1.47
CA LYS A 434 4.80 20.12 0.18
C LYS A 434 6.31 19.84 0.25
N SER A 435 6.98 20.03 1.39
CA SER A 435 8.47 19.99 1.41
C SER A 435 9.07 18.58 1.47
N PHE A 436 8.44 17.67 2.24
CA PHE A 436 9.03 16.36 2.58
C PHE A 436 9.08 15.38 1.38
N PHE A 437 8.09 15.42 0.49
CA PHE A 437 7.91 14.42 -0.56
C PHE A 437 8.41 14.86 -1.95
N ASP A 438 8.32 16.15 -2.29
CA ASP A 438 8.72 16.66 -3.61
C ASP A 438 10.21 16.33 -3.89
N LYS A 439 11.09 16.46 -2.89
CA LYS A 439 12.53 16.13 -3.02
C LYS A 439 12.82 14.62 -3.15
N TYR A 440 11.98 13.77 -2.57
CA TYR A 440 12.11 12.31 -2.66
C TYR A 440 11.64 11.81 -4.04
N ILE A 441 10.53 12.36 -4.54
CA ILE A 441 9.98 12.07 -5.86
C ILE A 441 10.93 12.55 -6.97
N GLU A 442 11.49 13.76 -6.84
CA GLU A 442 12.52 14.27 -7.77
C GLU A 442 13.74 13.35 -7.82
N LYS A 443 14.22 12.84 -6.68
CA LYS A 443 15.35 11.90 -6.65
C LYS A 443 15.04 10.52 -7.23
N ILE A 444 13.83 9.98 -7.00
CA ILE A 444 13.42 8.73 -7.66
C ILE A 444 13.37 8.94 -9.17
N LYS A 445 12.82 10.07 -9.63
CA LYS A 445 12.80 10.42 -11.05
C LYS A 445 14.21 10.58 -11.61
N GLU A 446 15.09 11.33 -10.95
CA GLU A 446 16.51 11.47 -11.33
C GLU A 446 17.23 10.12 -11.35
N PHE A 447 16.97 9.23 -10.40
CA PHE A 447 17.55 7.89 -10.36
C PHE A 447 17.06 7.00 -11.50
N LEU A 448 15.75 7.06 -11.83
CA LEU A 448 15.18 6.31 -12.94
C LEU A 448 15.63 6.85 -14.31
N ASP A 449 15.82 8.16 -14.43
CA ASP A 449 16.22 8.82 -15.68
C ASP A 449 17.75 8.74 -15.94
N ASN A 450 18.59 8.67 -14.89
CA ASN A 450 20.05 8.48 -15.03
C ASN A 450 20.48 7.04 -15.35
N ALA A 451 19.54 6.13 -15.65
CA ALA A 451 19.77 4.71 -15.90
C ALA A 451 19.38 4.24 -17.31
N GLU A 452 19.27 5.17 -18.28
CA GLU A 452 19.22 4.90 -19.73
C GLU A 452 20.61 4.62 -20.32
#